data_AF-A0A0F0CP57-F1
#
_entry.id   AF-A0A0F0CP57-F1
#
_cell.length_a   1.000
_cell.length_b   1.000
_cell.length_c   1.000
_cell.angle_alpha   90.00
_cell.angle_beta   90.00
_cell.angle_gamma   90.00
#
_symmetry.space_group_name_H-M   'P 1'
#
loop_
_entity.id
_entity.type
_entity.pdbx_description
1 polymer ?
#
loop_
_entity_poly.entity_id
_entity_poly.type
_entity_poly.pdbx_seq_one_letter_code
_entity_poly.pdbx_strand_id
1 'polypeptide(L)'
;MRLERPREWGACWLALEMWNFLGLDNFWSKHLTPSRKGTNWLNVLKTLVTYRWISAGSEWRLHRQWFKSSAMADLLGEDDSIALDDTLYRCLDLLHAPKKDLFSFLSERWKTLFNISYDVLLYDLTSTYFEADSKDNERLKKFGYSRDKRSDCVQVVIALIVTKEGFPVAYEVMPGNTQDRTTLPGFLKKIEKYMANY
;
A
#
# COMPACT_ATOMS: atom_id res chain seq x y z
N MET A 1 14.50 39.57 -4.66
CA MET A 1 14.25 38.40 -3.79
C MET A 1 14.59 37.15 -4.58
N ARG A 2 15.54 36.32 -4.10
CA ARG A 2 15.91 35.05 -4.74
C ARG A 2 15.27 33.92 -3.95
N LEU A 3 14.49 33.07 -4.60
CA LEU A 3 13.89 31.91 -3.96
C LEU A 3 14.93 30.78 -3.95
N GLU A 4 15.31 30.33 -2.76
CA GLU A 4 16.27 29.23 -2.61
C GLU A 4 15.53 28.01 -2.03
N ARG A 5 15.60 26.87 -2.73
CA ARG A 5 14.99 25.58 -2.35
C ARG A 5 13.47 25.65 -2.07
N PRO A 6 12.63 25.98 -3.08
CA PRO A 6 11.18 25.85 -2.94
C PRO A 6 10.79 24.45 -2.50
N ARG A 7 9.87 24.36 -1.52
CA ARG A 7 9.30 23.10 -1.05
C ARG A 7 7.79 23.15 -1.03
N GLU A 8 7.14 22.07 -1.45
CA GLU A 8 5.70 21.89 -1.29
C GLU A 8 5.38 21.58 0.17
N TRP A 9 4.89 22.59 0.90
CA TRP A 9 4.63 22.46 2.34
C TRP A 9 3.19 22.06 2.65
N GLY A 10 2.21 22.79 2.11
CA GLY A 10 0.81 22.66 2.49
C GLY A 10 0.24 21.25 2.25
N ALA A 11 0.52 20.67 1.08
CA ALA A 11 0.06 19.32 0.76
C ALA A 11 0.73 18.25 1.64
N CYS A 12 2.05 18.36 1.86
CA CYS A 12 2.78 17.44 2.75
C CYS A 12 2.27 17.50 4.19
N TRP A 13 2.05 18.71 4.72
CA TRP A 13 1.50 18.89 6.05
C TRP A 13 0.09 18.30 6.16
N LEU A 14 -0.80 18.61 5.20
CA LEU A 14 -2.17 18.08 5.19
C LEU A 14 -2.19 16.54 5.08
N ALA A 15 -1.28 15.94 4.31
CA ALA A 15 -1.12 14.50 4.25
C ALA A 15 -0.73 13.91 5.61
N LEU A 16 0.21 14.53 6.33
CA LEU A 16 0.57 14.08 7.68
C LEU A 16 -0.58 14.25 8.69
N GLU A 17 -1.37 15.32 8.58
CA GLU A 17 -2.59 15.47 9.38
C GLU A 17 -3.62 14.39 9.07
N MET A 18 -3.82 14.05 7.79
CA MET A 18 -4.72 12.94 7.39
C MET A 18 -4.20 11.60 7.93
N TRP A 19 -2.89 11.36 7.87
CA TRP A 19 -2.25 10.18 8.45
C TRP A 19 -2.54 10.06 9.96
N ASN A 20 -2.39 11.16 10.69
CA ASN A 20 -2.67 11.24 12.13
C ASN A 20 -4.16 11.07 12.42
N PHE A 21 -5.04 11.71 11.65
CA PHE A 21 -6.48 11.56 11.75
C PHE A 21 -6.93 10.12 11.55
N LEU A 22 -6.30 9.38 10.63
CA LEU A 22 -6.56 7.95 10.45
C LEU A 22 -5.98 7.08 11.57
N GLY A 23 -5.16 7.64 12.46
CA GLY A 23 -4.55 6.93 13.59
C GLY A 23 -3.42 5.98 13.18
N LEU A 24 -2.84 6.18 11.99
CA LEU A 24 -1.88 5.25 11.40
C LEU A 24 -0.58 5.15 12.18
N ASP A 25 -0.18 6.20 12.91
CA ASP A 25 0.98 6.14 13.82
C ASP A 25 0.79 5.10 14.92
N ASN A 26 -0.40 5.01 15.51
CA ASN A 26 -0.69 4.07 16.60
C ASN A 26 -0.62 2.62 16.13
N PHE A 27 -0.95 2.37 14.87
CA PHE A 27 -0.82 1.06 14.25
C PHE A 27 0.63 0.78 13.90
N TRP A 28 1.24 1.62 13.05
CA TRP A 28 2.53 1.32 12.45
C TRP A 28 3.71 1.41 13.41
N SER A 29 3.67 2.24 14.45
CA SER A 29 4.73 2.28 15.47
C SER A 29 4.98 0.94 16.16
N LYS A 30 3.96 0.07 16.24
CA LYS A 30 4.06 -1.28 16.81
C LYS A 30 4.70 -2.29 15.85
N HIS A 31 4.60 -2.03 14.55
CA HIS A 31 5.05 -2.95 13.49
C HIS A 31 6.36 -2.49 12.82
N LEU A 32 6.72 -1.21 12.92
CA LEU A 32 7.89 -0.59 12.30
C LEU A 32 8.88 -0.12 13.37
N THR A 33 9.55 -1.07 14.00
CA THR A 33 10.60 -0.76 14.98
C THR A 33 11.87 -0.27 14.29
N PRO A 34 12.60 0.72 14.85
CA PRO A 34 13.81 1.25 14.22
C PRO A 34 14.83 0.15 13.89
N SER A 35 15.51 0.30 12.75
CA SER A 35 16.56 -0.64 12.37
C SER A 35 17.75 -0.57 13.32
N ARG A 36 18.64 -1.59 13.31
CA ARG A 36 19.93 -1.54 14.04
C ARG A 36 20.79 -0.33 13.66
N LYS A 37 20.58 0.24 12.46
CA LYS A 37 21.26 1.44 11.96
C LYS A 37 20.54 2.74 12.32
N GLY A 38 19.46 2.67 13.10
CA GLY A 38 18.66 3.83 13.51
C GLY A 38 17.64 4.30 12.48
N THR A 39 17.42 3.56 11.39
CA THR A 39 16.44 3.96 10.35
C THR A 39 15.04 4.03 10.94
N ASN A 40 14.40 5.19 10.82
CA ASN A 40 13.03 5.41 11.25
C ASN A 40 12.04 4.98 10.16
N TRP A 41 11.70 3.68 10.13
CA TRP A 41 10.81 3.12 9.12
C TRP A 41 9.41 3.74 9.10
N LEU A 42 8.93 4.26 10.22
CA LEU A 42 7.65 4.96 10.27
C LEU A 42 7.69 6.23 9.42
N ASN A 43 8.76 7.02 9.52
CA ASN A 43 8.94 8.23 8.74
C ASN A 43 9.22 7.94 7.24
N VAL A 44 9.90 6.83 6.93
CA VAL A 44 10.00 6.33 5.55
C VAL A 44 8.62 6.00 4.99
N LEU A 45 7.77 5.29 5.75
CA LEU A 45 6.42 4.93 5.31
C LEU A 45 5.52 6.15 5.14
N LYS A 46 5.56 7.10 6.08
CA LYS A 46 4.86 8.40 5.96
C LYS A 46 5.22 9.11 4.66
N THR A 47 6.51 9.10 4.31
CA THR A 47 7.02 9.69 3.06
C THR A 47 6.47 8.97 1.83
N LEU A 48 6.51 7.63 1.82
CA LEU A 48 5.96 6.82 0.74
C LEU A 48 4.46 7.07 0.53
N VAL A 49 3.67 7.07 1.61
CA VAL A 49 2.22 7.28 1.53
C VAL A 49 1.88 8.72 1.12
N THR A 50 2.57 9.71 1.68
CA THR A 50 2.39 11.12 1.32
C THR A 50 2.69 11.34 -0.16
N TYR A 51 3.77 10.73 -0.67
CA TYR A 51 4.09 10.77 -2.09
C TYR A 51 2.98 10.15 -2.96
N ARG A 52 2.42 9.02 -2.53
CA ARG A 52 1.30 8.36 -3.24
C ARG A 52 0.03 9.21 -3.26
N TRP A 53 -0.23 10.01 -2.23
CA TRP A 53 -1.40 10.92 -2.20
C TRP A 53 -1.22 12.19 -3.01
N ILE A 54 -0.02 12.77 -3.02
CA ILE A 54 0.22 14.10 -3.62
C ILE A 54 0.68 13.98 -5.07
N SER A 55 1.63 13.09 -5.34
CA SER A 55 2.31 13.00 -6.64
C SER A 55 2.68 11.55 -6.94
N ALA A 56 1.67 10.69 -7.11
CA ALA A 56 1.89 9.28 -7.38
C ALA A 56 2.87 9.06 -8.55
N GLY A 57 3.87 8.22 -8.32
CA GLY A 57 4.92 7.88 -9.28
C GLY A 57 5.82 6.77 -8.75
N SER A 58 6.96 6.55 -9.39
CA SER A 58 7.94 5.55 -8.93
C SER A 58 8.72 6.04 -7.71
N GLU A 59 9.19 5.11 -6.89
CA GLU A 59 10.12 5.33 -5.78
C GLU A 59 11.44 5.95 -6.28
N TRP A 60 11.83 5.65 -7.52
CA TRP A 60 12.97 6.30 -8.17
C TRP A 60 12.77 7.81 -8.36
N ARG A 61 11.58 8.24 -8.82
CA ARG A 61 11.25 9.66 -8.92
C ARG A 61 11.12 10.31 -7.54
N LEU A 62 10.59 9.57 -6.55
CA LEU A 62 10.55 10.00 -5.15
C LEU A 62 11.95 10.37 -4.68
N HIS A 63 12.87 9.40 -4.71
CA HIS A 63 14.25 9.51 -4.25
C HIS A 63 15.01 10.65 -4.94
N ARG A 64 14.94 10.75 -6.27
CA ARG A 64 15.80 11.68 -7.02
C ARG A 64 15.27 13.10 -7.11
N GLN A 65 13.95 13.27 -7.08
CA GLN A 65 13.31 14.52 -7.44
C GLN A 65 12.34 14.97 -6.35
N TRP A 66 11.26 14.21 -6.12
CA TRP A 66 10.14 14.71 -5.34
C TRP A 66 10.49 15.00 -3.89
N PHE A 67 11.30 14.14 -3.23
CA PHE A 67 11.65 14.34 -1.83
C PHE A 67 12.35 15.68 -1.58
N LYS A 68 13.29 16.04 -2.46
CA LYS A 68 14.07 17.29 -2.38
C LYS A 68 13.24 18.55 -2.57
N SER A 69 12.12 18.44 -3.28
CA SER A 69 11.15 19.51 -3.50
C SER A 69 9.93 19.43 -2.56
N SER A 70 9.91 18.47 -1.63
CA SER A 70 8.84 18.30 -0.65
C SER A 70 9.28 18.84 0.71
N ALA A 71 8.32 19.18 1.58
CA ALA A 71 8.62 19.54 2.97
C ALA A 71 8.78 18.33 3.90
N MET A 72 8.83 17.10 3.38
CA MET A 72 8.82 15.88 4.21
C MET A 72 10.00 15.81 5.18
N ALA A 73 11.21 16.18 4.73
CA ALA A 73 12.39 16.23 5.58
C ALA A 73 12.18 17.18 6.78
N ASP A 74 11.68 18.40 6.54
CA ASP A 74 11.47 19.40 7.59
C ASP A 74 10.35 18.98 8.55
N LEU A 75 9.24 18.49 8.01
CA LEU A 75 8.05 18.10 8.77
C LEU A 75 8.29 16.88 9.65
N LEU A 76 9.15 15.95 9.20
CA LEU A 76 9.47 14.73 9.95
C LEU A 76 10.73 14.86 10.81
N GLY A 77 11.51 15.94 10.65
CA GLY A 77 12.80 16.11 11.32
C GLY A 77 13.86 15.11 10.84
N GLU A 78 13.82 14.75 9.57
CA GLU A 78 14.65 13.72 8.93
C GLU A 78 15.55 14.33 7.85
N ASP A 79 16.57 13.58 7.43
CA ASP A 79 17.45 13.95 6.31
C ASP A 79 17.18 13.10 5.06
N ASP A 80 18.01 13.25 4.02
CA ASP A 80 17.87 12.51 2.76
C ASP A 80 17.98 10.98 2.93
N SER A 81 18.46 10.47 4.07
CA SER A 81 18.66 9.03 4.29
C SER A 81 17.35 8.24 4.30
N ILE A 82 16.23 8.86 4.67
CA ILE A 82 14.91 8.20 4.66
C ILE A 82 14.34 8.01 3.24
N ALA A 83 14.90 8.71 2.25
CA ALA A 83 14.43 8.69 0.87
C ALA A 83 15.42 8.02 -0.10
N LEU A 84 16.47 7.35 0.41
CA LEU A 84 17.36 6.53 -0.42
C LEU A 84 16.57 5.37 -1.04
N ASP A 85 16.88 5.03 -2.28
CA ASP A 85 16.21 3.97 -3.05
C ASP A 85 16.14 2.63 -2.29
N ASP A 86 17.28 2.15 -1.77
CA ASP A 86 17.34 0.94 -0.95
C ASP A 86 16.46 1.03 0.31
N THR A 87 16.41 2.21 0.94
CA THR A 87 15.60 2.45 2.14
C THR A 87 14.12 2.38 1.79
N LEU A 88 13.69 2.99 0.69
CA LEU A 88 12.29 2.97 0.25
C LEU A 88 11.82 1.54 -0.03
N TYR A 89 12.59 0.75 -0.79
CA TYR A 89 12.21 -0.63 -1.11
C TYR A 89 12.19 -1.55 0.11
N ARG A 90 13.18 -1.43 1.00
CA ARG A 90 13.19 -2.22 2.26
C ARG A 90 12.01 -1.89 3.16
N CYS A 91 11.53 -0.65 3.15
CA CYS A 91 10.33 -0.29 3.90
C CYS A 91 9.10 -1.04 3.39
N LEU A 92 8.96 -1.24 2.06
CA LEU A 92 7.84 -1.97 1.47
C LEU A 92 7.80 -3.44 1.89
N ASP A 93 8.96 -4.08 2.07
CA ASP A 93 9.04 -5.47 2.54
C ASP A 93 8.44 -5.66 3.94
N LEU A 94 8.51 -4.62 4.79
CA LEU A 94 7.98 -4.64 6.15
C LEU A 94 6.44 -4.60 6.19
N LEU A 95 5.78 -4.17 5.11
CA LEU A 95 4.34 -3.96 5.08
C LEU A 95 3.55 -5.26 4.88
N HIS A 96 4.20 -6.31 4.35
CA HIS A 96 3.51 -7.56 4.05
C HIS A 96 3.10 -8.33 5.31
N ALA A 97 4.00 -8.45 6.28
CA ALA A 97 3.76 -9.23 7.50
C ALA A 97 2.52 -8.77 8.30
N PRO A 98 2.32 -7.46 8.58
CA PRO A 98 1.15 -6.99 9.33
C PRO A 98 -0.09 -6.76 8.46
N LYS A 99 -0.12 -7.24 7.19
CA LYS A 99 -1.25 -6.99 6.25
C LYS A 99 -2.61 -7.27 6.90
N LYS A 100 -2.76 -8.43 7.55
CA LYS A 100 -4.02 -8.83 8.18
C LYS A 100 -4.43 -7.86 9.29
N ASP A 101 -3.49 -7.53 10.17
CA ASP A 101 -3.74 -6.64 11.31
C ASP A 101 -4.07 -5.22 10.85
N LEU A 102 -3.44 -4.77 9.75
CA LEU A 102 -3.73 -3.48 9.13
C LEU A 102 -5.17 -3.41 8.64
N PHE A 103 -5.65 -4.44 7.95
CA PHE A 103 -7.03 -4.46 7.46
C PHE A 103 -8.06 -4.54 8.59
N SER A 104 -7.73 -5.24 9.67
CA SER A 104 -8.55 -5.23 10.87
C SER A 104 -8.60 -3.84 11.50
N PHE A 105 -7.44 -3.21 11.70
CA PHE A 105 -7.36 -1.84 12.20
C PHE A 105 -8.16 -0.86 11.32
N LEU A 106 -7.96 -0.87 10.00
CA LEU A 106 -8.66 0.02 9.08
C LEU A 106 -10.17 -0.21 9.10
N SER A 107 -10.63 -1.46 9.16
CA SER A 107 -12.06 -1.77 9.24
C SER A 107 -12.72 -1.14 10.48
N GLU A 108 -12.05 -1.18 11.63
CA GLU A 108 -12.53 -0.49 12.85
C GLU A 108 -12.51 1.03 12.70
N ARG A 109 -11.50 1.59 12.03
CA ARG A 109 -11.44 3.03 11.72
C ARG A 109 -12.61 3.44 10.83
N TRP A 110 -12.92 2.66 9.78
CA TRP A 110 -14.05 2.94 8.89
C TRP A 110 -15.38 2.93 9.63
N LYS A 111 -15.62 1.92 10.49
CA LYS A 111 -16.79 1.89 11.39
C LYS A 111 -16.90 3.14 12.24
N THR A 112 -15.80 3.52 12.90
CA THR A 112 -15.80 4.61 13.87
C THR A 112 -15.95 5.99 13.22
N LEU A 113 -15.26 6.22 12.09
CA LEU A 113 -15.20 7.52 11.43
C LEU A 113 -16.39 7.78 10.51
N PHE A 114 -16.91 6.74 9.87
CA PHE A 114 -17.91 6.88 8.81
C PHE A 114 -19.18 6.06 9.04
N ASN A 115 -19.31 5.36 10.18
CA ASN A 115 -20.47 4.54 10.53
C ASN A 115 -20.81 3.50 9.45
N ILE A 116 -19.78 2.87 8.88
CA ILE A 116 -19.90 1.93 7.76
C ILE A 116 -20.56 0.63 8.21
N SER A 117 -21.51 0.14 7.40
CA SER A 117 -22.10 -1.19 7.54
C SER A 117 -21.46 -2.19 6.58
N TYR A 118 -21.40 -3.46 6.98
CA TYR A 118 -20.76 -4.53 6.22
C TYR A 118 -21.79 -5.52 5.65
N ASP A 119 -23.03 -5.08 5.50
CA ASP A 119 -24.14 -5.90 4.99
C ASP A 119 -23.95 -6.25 3.51
N VAL A 120 -23.28 -5.36 2.76
CA VAL A 120 -22.95 -5.54 1.35
C VAL A 120 -21.47 -5.26 1.15
N LEU A 121 -20.78 -6.24 0.58
CA LEU A 121 -19.39 -6.15 0.18
C LEU A 121 -19.28 -6.29 -1.34
N LEU A 122 -18.49 -5.44 -1.95
CA LEU A 122 -18.17 -5.51 -3.37
C LEU A 122 -16.86 -6.29 -3.52
N TYR A 123 -16.88 -7.25 -4.43
CA TYR A 123 -15.73 -8.08 -4.78
C TYR A 123 -15.36 -7.83 -6.24
N ASP A 124 -14.09 -7.54 -6.48
CA ASP A 124 -13.56 -7.39 -7.83
C ASP A 124 -12.25 -8.17 -8.00
N LEU A 125 -12.05 -8.64 -9.23
CA LEU A 125 -10.85 -9.35 -9.68
C LEU A 125 -10.16 -8.54 -10.77
N THR A 126 -8.97 -8.07 -10.46
CA THR A 126 -8.08 -7.44 -11.43
C THR A 126 -6.80 -8.26 -11.61
N SER A 127 -6.04 -7.96 -12.65
CA SER A 127 -4.75 -8.58 -12.95
C SER A 127 -3.74 -7.52 -13.31
N THR A 128 -2.46 -7.79 -13.05
CA THR A 128 -1.36 -6.98 -13.58
C THR A 128 -0.24 -7.89 -14.08
N TYR A 129 0.43 -7.47 -15.14
CA TYR A 129 1.46 -8.24 -15.82
C TYR A 129 2.86 -7.67 -15.57
N PHE A 130 3.87 -8.52 -15.77
CA PHE A 130 5.27 -8.15 -15.68
C PHE A 130 5.95 -8.41 -17.02
N GLU A 131 6.75 -7.46 -17.47
CA GLU A 131 7.67 -7.63 -18.61
C GLU A 131 8.93 -8.36 -18.13
N ALA A 132 8.77 -9.63 -17.78
CA ALA A 132 9.82 -10.49 -17.25
C ALA A 132 9.71 -11.89 -17.86
N ASP A 133 10.86 -12.55 -18.02
CA ASP A 133 10.91 -13.93 -18.49
C ASP A 133 10.35 -14.88 -17.42
N SER A 134 9.58 -15.88 -17.85
CA SER A 134 8.96 -16.88 -16.96
C SER A 134 9.95 -17.87 -16.34
N LYS A 135 11.26 -17.70 -16.58
CA LYS A 135 12.31 -18.61 -16.10
C LYS A 135 12.50 -18.52 -14.60
N ASP A 136 12.12 -17.39 -14.00
CA ASP A 136 11.97 -17.29 -12.56
C ASP A 136 10.68 -18.04 -12.18
N ASN A 137 10.85 -19.25 -11.65
CA ASN A 137 9.76 -20.12 -11.21
C ASN A 137 9.10 -19.56 -9.93
N GLU A 138 8.59 -18.34 -10.02
CA GLU A 138 7.97 -17.63 -8.92
C GLU A 138 6.58 -18.20 -8.64
N ARG A 139 6.25 -18.26 -7.35
CA ARG A 139 4.99 -18.83 -6.86
C ARG A 139 3.75 -18.09 -7.39
N LEU A 140 3.84 -16.78 -7.61
CA LEU A 140 2.70 -15.93 -8.00
C LEU A 140 2.73 -15.56 -9.50
N LYS A 141 3.90 -15.24 -10.07
CA LYS A 141 3.99 -14.83 -11.47
C LYS A 141 3.81 -16.04 -12.39
N LYS A 142 2.65 -16.14 -13.04
CA LYS A 142 2.31 -17.24 -13.97
C LYS A 142 1.62 -16.68 -15.22
N PHE A 143 1.78 -17.34 -16.35
CA PHE A 143 0.95 -17.07 -17.53
C PHE A 143 -0.50 -17.44 -17.26
N GLY A 144 -1.44 -16.68 -17.80
CA GLY A 144 -2.86 -16.89 -17.58
C GLY A 144 -3.71 -16.05 -18.53
N TYR A 145 -5.02 -16.02 -18.28
CA TYR A 145 -5.92 -15.14 -19.03
C TYR A 145 -5.62 -13.68 -18.69
N SER A 146 -5.11 -12.92 -19.66
CA SER A 146 -4.73 -11.51 -19.46
C SER A 146 -5.90 -10.59 -19.84
N ARG A 147 -6.41 -9.83 -18.86
CA ARG A 147 -7.41 -8.78 -19.11
C ARG A 147 -6.83 -7.63 -19.97
N ASP A 148 -5.51 -7.45 -19.93
CA ASP A 148 -4.77 -6.42 -20.67
C ASP A 148 -4.29 -6.87 -22.06
N LYS A 149 -4.72 -8.07 -22.52
CA LYS A 149 -4.30 -8.68 -23.79
C LYS A 149 -2.78 -8.91 -23.92
N ARG A 150 -2.08 -9.10 -22.80
CA ARG A 150 -0.64 -9.43 -22.72
C ARG A 150 -0.42 -10.88 -22.30
N SER A 151 -0.93 -11.82 -23.10
CA SER A 151 -0.74 -13.27 -22.85
C SER A 151 0.73 -13.72 -23.00
N ASP A 152 1.56 -12.87 -23.59
CA ASP A 152 3.02 -13.00 -23.71
C ASP A 152 3.76 -12.74 -22.39
N CYS A 153 3.08 -12.21 -21.37
CA CYS A 153 3.67 -11.85 -20.08
C CYS A 153 3.15 -12.72 -18.94
N VAL A 154 4.01 -12.95 -17.95
CA VAL A 154 3.58 -13.50 -16.66
C VAL A 154 2.80 -12.44 -15.89
N GLN A 155 1.82 -12.86 -15.10
CA GLN A 155 0.93 -11.96 -14.37
C GLN A 155 0.64 -12.46 -12.96
N VAL A 156 -0.02 -11.61 -12.18
CA VAL A 156 -0.66 -11.95 -10.91
C VAL A 156 -2.11 -11.51 -10.94
N VAL A 157 -2.96 -12.23 -10.23
CA VAL A 157 -4.36 -11.85 -10.02
C VAL A 157 -4.49 -11.23 -8.64
N ILE A 158 -5.21 -10.10 -8.55
CA ILE A 158 -5.48 -9.39 -7.31
C ILE A 158 -6.99 -9.39 -7.10
N ALA A 159 -7.41 -9.93 -5.97
CA ALA A 159 -8.77 -9.81 -5.50
C ALA A 159 -8.85 -8.69 -4.46
N LEU A 160 -9.81 -7.80 -4.62
CA LEU A 160 -10.08 -6.70 -3.70
C LEU A 160 -11.52 -6.81 -3.18
N ILE A 161 -11.67 -6.58 -1.87
CA ILE A 161 -12.97 -6.49 -1.21
C ILE A 161 -13.10 -5.10 -0.62
N VAL A 162 -14.18 -4.42 -0.97
CA VAL A 162 -14.50 -3.08 -0.47
C VAL A 162 -15.93 -3.02 0.04
N THR A 163 -16.21 -2.05 0.90
CA THR A 163 -17.59 -1.71 1.28
C THR A 163 -18.30 -1.00 0.12
N LYS A 164 -19.62 -0.82 0.19
CA LYS A 164 -20.39 -0.10 -0.85
C LYS A 164 -19.91 1.35 -1.06
N GLU A 165 -19.31 1.95 -0.04
CA GLU A 165 -18.70 3.29 -0.07
C GLU A 165 -17.27 3.28 -0.63
N GLY A 166 -16.72 2.10 -0.94
CA GLY A 166 -15.37 1.96 -1.50
C GLY A 166 -14.24 1.82 -0.49
N PHE A 167 -14.55 1.63 0.81
CA PHE A 167 -13.49 1.42 1.82
C PHE A 167 -12.90 0.02 1.72
N PRO A 168 -11.57 -0.13 1.67
CA PRO A 168 -10.95 -1.43 1.50
C PRO A 168 -11.00 -2.23 2.80
N VAL A 169 -11.45 -3.49 2.67
CA VAL A 169 -11.63 -4.44 3.78
C VAL A 169 -10.58 -5.53 3.76
N ALA A 170 -10.22 -6.02 2.57
CA ALA A 170 -9.16 -7.00 2.40
C ALA A 170 -8.72 -7.05 0.93
N TYR A 171 -7.48 -7.49 0.71
CA TYR A 171 -7.04 -7.95 -0.61
C TYR A 171 -6.19 -9.22 -0.50
N GLU A 172 -6.10 -9.92 -1.62
CA GLU A 172 -5.25 -11.09 -1.76
C GLU A 172 -4.66 -11.15 -3.16
N VAL A 173 -3.37 -11.52 -3.21
CA VAL A 173 -2.62 -11.72 -4.45
C VAL A 173 -2.51 -13.21 -4.70
N MET A 174 -2.81 -13.63 -5.93
CA MET A 174 -2.90 -15.02 -6.35
C MET A 174 -2.07 -15.26 -7.60
N PRO A 175 -1.74 -16.54 -7.90
CA PRO A 175 -1.05 -16.89 -9.12
C PRO A 175 -1.77 -16.38 -10.38
N GLY A 176 -1.01 -15.94 -11.38
CA GLY A 176 -1.55 -15.38 -12.63
C GLY A 176 -2.45 -16.31 -13.45
N ASN A 177 -2.36 -17.62 -13.23
CA ASN A 177 -3.19 -18.64 -13.86
C ASN A 177 -4.47 -18.99 -13.06
N THR A 178 -4.79 -18.23 -12.01
CA THR A 178 -6.00 -18.44 -11.20
C THR A 178 -7.24 -18.13 -12.02
N GLN A 179 -8.17 -19.08 -12.13
CA GLN A 179 -9.43 -18.89 -12.84
C GLN A 179 -10.48 -18.19 -11.97
N ASP A 180 -11.16 -17.17 -12.51
CA ASP A 180 -12.19 -16.40 -11.80
C ASP A 180 -13.28 -17.26 -11.14
N ARG A 181 -13.67 -18.38 -11.77
CA ARG A 181 -14.74 -19.25 -11.27
C ARG A 181 -14.38 -19.99 -9.98
N THR A 182 -13.09 -20.18 -9.69
CA THR A 182 -12.63 -20.98 -8.55
C THR A 182 -12.26 -20.13 -7.33
N THR A 183 -12.19 -18.80 -7.48
CA THR A 183 -11.77 -17.91 -6.40
C THR A 183 -12.90 -17.64 -5.40
N LEU A 184 -14.12 -17.38 -5.90
CA LEU A 184 -15.20 -16.85 -5.08
C LEU A 184 -15.51 -17.70 -3.83
N PRO A 185 -15.65 -19.05 -3.90
CA PRO A 185 -15.94 -19.85 -2.70
C PRO A 185 -14.81 -19.83 -1.66
N GLY A 186 -13.55 -19.84 -2.11
CA GLY A 186 -12.38 -19.76 -1.22
C GLY A 186 -12.26 -18.37 -0.58
N PHE A 187 -12.63 -17.32 -1.31
CA PHE A 187 -12.68 -15.96 -0.78
C PHE A 187 -13.81 -15.76 0.20
N LEU A 188 -15.02 -16.27 -0.08
CA LEU A 188 -16.15 -16.17 0.84
C LEU A 188 -15.79 -16.77 2.21
N LYS A 189 -15.17 -17.95 2.25
CA LYS A 189 -14.67 -18.55 3.51
C LYS A 189 -13.64 -17.69 4.23
N LYS A 190 -12.75 -17.02 3.48
CA LYS A 190 -11.77 -16.09 4.06
C LYS A 190 -12.47 -14.84 4.61
N ILE A 191 -13.40 -14.26 3.86
CA ILE A 191 -14.21 -13.10 4.26
C ILE A 191 -14.99 -13.43 5.52
N GLU A 192 -15.70 -14.56 5.55
CA GLU A 192 -16.40 -15.04 6.74
C GLU A 192 -15.47 -15.12 7.95
N LYS A 193 -14.24 -15.63 7.78
CA LYS A 193 -13.25 -15.67 8.85
C LYS A 193 -12.73 -14.29 9.27
N TYR A 194 -12.62 -13.35 8.34
CA TYR A 194 -12.23 -11.96 8.63
C TYR A 194 -13.36 -11.20 9.34
N MET A 195 -14.61 -11.44 8.93
CA MET A 195 -15.81 -10.79 9.44
C MET A 195 -16.39 -11.44 10.69
N ALA A 196 -16.11 -12.72 10.97
CA ALA A 196 -16.55 -13.39 12.20
C ALA A 196 -15.90 -12.86 13.48
N ASN A 197 -14.88 -11.99 13.35
CA ASN A 197 -14.28 -11.27 14.47
C ASN A 197 -14.88 -9.86 14.65
N TYR A 198 -15.99 -9.54 13.96
CA TYR A 198 -16.68 -8.26 13.94
C TYR A 198 -18.17 -8.40 14.19
#